data_AF-A0A8T4JHE6-F1
#
_entry.id   AF-A0A8T4JHE6-F1
#
_cell.length_a   1.000
_cell.length_b   1.000
_cell.length_c   1.000
_cell.angle_alpha   90.00
_cell.angle_beta   90.00
_cell.angle_gamma   90.00
#
_symmetry.space_group_name_H-M   'P 1'
#
loop_
_entity.id
_entity.type
_entity.pdbx_description
1 polymer ?
#
loop_
_entity_poly.entity_id
_entity_poly.type
_entity_poly.pdbx_seq_one_letter_code
_entity_poly.pdbx_strand_id
1 'polypeptide(L)'
;MDYKKYFEGNGWNDASGIEFRLLDGENSKGFLETYMEYVSRDFNGNPFLKVLKLNGERVVGSNPFAVALVNDILKYQGIRTATQKELEKILDSGFDLKGRFEDTGLVLRSVNDSLNPKNNSIASYIAKLASLWGYEFDGDYPLVLELSGLNLKNLDNSYGLGFDLMNEVDMYNVSGYSYKNNRKMFSGLDERALPVDIRDISQDLLSKIKGPQNFLDKGIRVLFTRKDGLSRMILGDILDLSTDGDKLADSYPESQIVLVRDKT
;
A
#
# COMPACT_ATOMS: atom_id res chain seq x y z
N MET A 1 7.77 25.13 -11.20
CA MET A 1 9.02 24.45 -10.78
C MET A 1 9.33 23.37 -11.81
N ASP A 2 10.59 23.13 -12.16
CA ASP A 2 10.95 22.03 -13.08
C ASP A 2 11.08 20.73 -12.28
N TYR A 3 9.96 20.01 -12.16
CA TYR A 3 9.81 18.84 -11.28
C TYR A 3 10.67 17.65 -11.70
N LYS A 4 11.24 17.66 -12.92
CA LYS A 4 12.04 16.57 -13.48
C LYS A 4 13.30 16.25 -12.66
N LYS A 5 13.79 17.19 -11.85
CA LYS A 5 15.11 17.07 -11.20
C LYS A 5 15.11 16.41 -9.82
N TYR A 6 13.96 16.18 -9.17
CA TYR A 6 13.95 15.65 -7.80
C TYR A 6 14.55 14.23 -7.67
N PHE A 7 14.53 13.46 -8.75
CA PHE A 7 15.01 12.08 -8.76
C PHE A 7 16.09 11.83 -9.84
N GLU A 8 16.64 12.89 -10.42
CA GLU A 8 17.84 12.87 -11.25
C GLU A 8 19.08 12.86 -10.33
N GLY A 9 19.59 11.68 -10.00
CA GLY A 9 20.78 11.53 -9.15
C GLY A 9 21.21 10.08 -8.96
N ASN A 10 22.48 9.88 -8.59
CA ASN A 10 23.04 8.57 -8.25
C ASN A 10 22.49 8.12 -6.88
N GLY A 11 21.80 6.96 -6.82
CA GLY A 11 21.29 6.44 -5.56
C GLY A 11 20.08 5.50 -5.65
N TRP A 12 19.88 4.82 -6.77
CA TRP A 12 18.92 3.73 -6.86
C TRP A 12 19.62 2.42 -6.47
N ASN A 13 18.97 1.61 -5.66
CA ASN A 13 19.41 0.25 -5.40
C ASN A 13 18.80 -0.63 -6.51
N ASP A 14 19.60 -1.57 -7.05
CA ASP A 14 19.07 -2.62 -7.90
C ASP A 14 18.91 -3.89 -7.06
N ALA A 15 17.68 -4.35 -6.92
CA ALA A 15 17.33 -5.60 -6.24
C ALA A 15 16.48 -6.44 -7.17
N SER A 16 16.96 -7.63 -7.52
CA SER A 16 16.16 -8.59 -8.28
C SER A 16 15.63 -8.01 -9.61
N GLY A 17 16.39 -7.10 -10.22
CA GLY A 17 16.04 -6.43 -11.47
C GLY A 17 15.11 -5.22 -11.31
N ILE A 18 14.82 -4.77 -10.10
CA ILE A 18 14.01 -3.58 -9.79
C ILE A 18 14.93 -2.47 -9.29
N GLU A 19 14.86 -1.31 -9.94
CA GLU A 19 15.45 -0.08 -9.41
C GLU A 19 14.50 0.52 -8.39
N PHE A 20 14.94 0.60 -7.13
CA PHE A 20 14.16 1.19 -6.05
C PHE A 20 14.96 2.18 -5.20
N ARG A 21 14.24 3.04 -4.48
CA ARG A 21 14.79 3.92 -3.45
C ARG A 21 13.75 4.24 -2.41
N LEU A 22 14.22 4.75 -1.29
CA LEU A 22 13.37 5.34 -0.27
C LEU A 22 13.15 6.83 -0.60
N LEU A 23 12.06 7.37 -0.07
CA LEU A 23 11.81 8.80 -0.04
C LEU A 23 12.63 9.46 1.11
N ASP A 24 13.95 9.46 0.95
CA ASP A 24 14.93 10.03 1.88
C ASP A 24 16.04 10.85 1.19
N GLY A 25 16.85 11.53 2.02
CA GLY A 25 18.01 12.33 1.62
C GLY A 25 17.71 13.81 1.34
N GLU A 26 18.66 14.47 0.66
CA GLU A 26 18.64 15.91 0.39
C GLU A 26 17.39 16.40 -0.36
N ASN A 27 16.76 15.53 -1.16
CA ASN A 27 15.59 15.87 -1.98
C ASN A 27 14.24 15.69 -1.25
N SER A 28 14.23 15.06 -0.07
CA SER A 28 13.01 14.79 0.71
C SER A 28 12.21 16.04 1.03
N LYS A 29 12.90 17.12 1.40
CA LYS A 29 12.25 18.38 1.77
C LYS A 29 11.54 19.00 0.58
N GLY A 30 12.22 19.10 -0.57
CA GLY A 30 11.63 19.69 -1.78
C GLY A 30 10.50 18.83 -2.35
N PHE A 31 10.59 17.51 -2.24
CA PHE A 31 9.46 16.63 -2.54
C PHE A 31 8.27 16.91 -1.62
N LEU A 32 8.46 16.98 -0.30
CA LEU A 32 7.37 17.23 0.65
C LEU A 32 6.72 18.61 0.42
N GLU A 33 7.51 19.63 0.13
CA GLU A 33 7.00 20.96 -0.24
C GLU A 33 6.13 20.87 -1.50
N THR A 34 6.61 20.20 -2.54
CA THR A 34 5.85 19.96 -3.78
C THR A 34 4.55 19.20 -3.50
N TYR A 35 4.61 18.13 -2.72
CA TYR A 35 3.44 17.36 -2.30
C TYR A 35 2.40 18.26 -1.61
N MET A 36 2.84 19.11 -0.67
CA MET A 36 1.95 20.02 0.06
C MET A 36 1.37 21.14 -0.82
N GLU A 37 2.07 21.55 -1.88
CA GLU A 37 1.52 22.44 -2.91
C GLU A 37 0.33 21.78 -3.64
N TYR A 38 0.48 20.52 -4.06
CA TYR A 38 -0.61 19.74 -4.69
C TYR A 38 -1.79 19.55 -3.73
N VAL A 39 -1.52 19.19 -2.48
CA VAL A 39 -2.56 19.06 -1.44
C VAL A 39 -3.34 20.37 -1.28
N SER A 40 -2.65 21.51 -1.28
CA SER A 40 -3.28 22.82 -1.12
C SER A 40 -4.07 23.24 -2.36
N ARG A 41 -3.49 23.07 -3.55
CA ARG A 41 -4.06 23.53 -4.83
C ARG A 41 -5.22 22.66 -5.32
N ASP A 42 -5.06 21.35 -5.31
CA ASP A 42 -5.98 20.42 -6.00
C ASP A 42 -6.99 19.77 -5.05
N PHE A 43 -6.66 19.76 -3.75
CA PHE A 43 -7.46 19.11 -2.70
C PHE A 43 -7.81 20.06 -1.55
N ASN A 44 -7.73 21.38 -1.77
CA ASN A 44 -8.11 22.42 -0.80
C ASN A 44 -7.49 22.24 0.60
N GLY A 45 -6.27 21.70 0.67
CA GLY A 45 -5.60 21.47 1.94
C GLY A 45 -6.19 20.32 2.76
N ASN A 46 -6.80 19.32 2.11
CA ASN A 46 -7.48 18.20 2.77
C ASN A 46 -6.60 17.58 3.90
N PRO A 47 -7.11 17.51 5.14
CA PRO A 47 -6.32 17.07 6.29
C PRO A 47 -5.86 15.61 6.19
N PHE A 48 -6.60 14.75 5.48
CA PHE A 48 -6.24 13.33 5.32
C PHE A 48 -5.05 13.12 4.39
N LEU A 49 -4.63 14.14 3.64
CA LEU A 49 -3.39 14.12 2.85
C LEU A 49 -2.19 14.65 3.65
N LYS A 50 -2.39 15.28 4.80
CA LYS A 50 -1.30 15.88 5.62
C LYS A 50 -0.65 14.86 6.57
N VAL A 51 -0.50 13.63 6.08
CA VAL A 51 0.12 12.52 6.83
C VAL A 51 1.63 12.45 6.63
N LEU A 52 2.13 12.91 5.48
CA LEU A 52 3.57 12.92 5.20
C LEU A 52 4.27 14.02 6.01
N LYS A 53 5.40 13.68 6.63
CA LYS A 53 6.20 14.57 7.48
C LYS A 53 7.69 14.30 7.27
N LEU A 54 8.53 15.29 7.58
CA LEU A 54 9.98 15.08 7.70
C LEU A 54 10.33 14.52 9.07
N ASN A 55 11.14 13.46 9.09
CA ASN A 55 11.86 12.96 10.24
C ASN A 55 13.36 12.95 9.89
N GLY A 56 14.08 14.01 10.26
CA GLY A 56 15.41 14.29 9.73
C GLY A 56 15.34 14.51 8.22
N GLU A 57 16.12 13.74 7.46
CA GLU A 57 16.16 13.79 5.98
C GLU A 57 15.19 12.79 5.33
N ARG A 58 14.33 12.13 6.11
CA ARG A 58 13.39 11.12 5.60
C ARG A 58 11.98 11.68 5.56
N VAL A 59 11.25 11.41 4.49
CA VAL A 59 9.79 11.57 4.51
C VAL A 59 9.18 10.31 5.12
N VAL A 60 8.38 10.51 6.17
CA VAL A 60 7.68 9.46 6.90
C VAL A 60 6.18 9.72 6.91
N GLY A 61 5.42 8.70 7.26
CA GLY A 61 3.98 8.68 7.18
C GLY A 61 3.50 8.14 5.83
N SER A 62 2.37 7.46 5.84
CA SER A 62 1.71 6.96 4.65
C SER A 62 0.25 6.62 4.94
N ASN A 63 -0.59 6.89 3.95
CA ASN A 63 -1.90 6.29 3.82
C ASN A 63 -2.23 6.12 2.32
N PRO A 64 -3.24 5.31 1.96
CA PRO A 64 -3.62 5.10 0.57
C PRO A 64 -3.82 6.37 -0.25
N PHE A 65 -4.41 7.42 0.34
CA PHE A 65 -4.65 8.67 -0.36
C PHE A 65 -3.34 9.41 -0.67
N ALA A 66 -2.43 9.48 0.30
CA ALA A 66 -1.12 10.09 0.15
C ALA A 66 -0.27 9.36 -0.89
N VAL A 67 -0.29 8.02 -0.86
CA VAL A 67 0.43 7.19 -1.84
C VAL A 67 -0.12 7.39 -3.25
N ALA A 68 -1.44 7.41 -3.44
CA ALA A 68 -2.02 7.71 -4.75
C ALA A 68 -1.59 9.10 -5.27
N LEU A 69 -1.55 10.11 -4.38
CA LEU A 69 -1.05 11.43 -4.76
C LEU A 69 0.46 11.45 -5.08
N VAL A 70 1.27 10.68 -4.35
CA VAL A 70 2.69 10.50 -4.69
C VAL A 70 2.84 9.93 -6.11
N ASN A 71 2.05 8.91 -6.46
CA ASN A 71 2.04 8.34 -7.81
C ASN A 71 1.63 9.37 -8.87
N ASP A 72 0.59 10.16 -8.59
CA ASP A 72 0.12 11.23 -9.48
C ASP A 72 1.20 12.28 -9.78
N ILE A 73 2.01 12.64 -8.78
CA ILE A 73 3.09 13.62 -8.90
C ILE A 73 4.27 13.04 -9.70
N LEU A 74 4.60 11.76 -9.49
CA LEU A 74 5.83 11.15 -9.98
C LEU A 74 5.70 10.41 -11.33
N LYS A 75 4.48 10.07 -11.76
CA LYS A 75 4.24 9.25 -12.96
C LYS A 75 4.91 9.76 -14.24
N TYR A 76 5.02 11.08 -14.43
CA TYR A 76 5.67 11.66 -15.61
C TYR A 76 7.20 11.46 -15.66
N GLN A 77 7.80 10.95 -14.58
CA GLN A 77 9.22 10.58 -14.50
C GLN A 77 9.44 9.07 -14.61
N GLY A 78 8.39 8.28 -14.88
CA GLY A 78 8.46 6.82 -14.83
C GLY A 78 8.75 6.28 -13.42
N ILE A 79 8.33 7.04 -12.39
CA ILE A 79 8.51 6.68 -10.97
C ILE A 79 7.14 6.51 -10.35
N ARG A 80 6.99 5.45 -9.54
CA ARG A 80 5.78 5.13 -8.78
C ARG A 80 6.18 4.51 -7.44
N THR A 81 5.21 4.32 -6.56
CA THR A 81 5.40 3.53 -5.34
C THR A 81 5.51 2.04 -5.68
N ALA A 82 6.28 1.32 -4.87
CA ALA A 82 6.43 -0.12 -5.01
C ALA A 82 5.10 -0.85 -4.81
N THR A 83 4.85 -1.87 -5.62
CA THR A 83 3.75 -2.82 -5.39
C THR A 83 4.15 -3.82 -4.30
N GLN A 84 3.18 -4.57 -3.77
CA GLN A 84 3.49 -5.61 -2.80
C GLN A 84 4.51 -6.62 -3.36
N LYS A 85 4.36 -7.03 -4.62
CA LYS A 85 5.28 -7.95 -5.31
C LYS A 85 6.71 -7.42 -5.37
N GLU A 86 6.87 -6.12 -5.56
CA GLU A 86 8.18 -5.50 -5.67
C GLU A 86 8.85 -5.37 -4.31
N LEU A 87 8.08 -5.04 -3.26
CA LEU A 87 8.59 -5.09 -1.90
C LEU A 87 9.11 -6.48 -1.52
N GLU A 88 8.43 -7.55 -1.95
CA GLU A 88 8.94 -8.91 -1.75
C GLU A 88 10.28 -9.16 -2.42
N LYS A 89 10.41 -8.76 -3.68
CA LYS A 89 11.67 -8.91 -4.42
C LYS A 89 12.81 -8.10 -3.82
N ILE A 90 12.49 -6.94 -3.23
CA ILE A 90 13.42 -6.10 -2.48
C ILE A 90 13.86 -6.82 -1.19
N LEU A 91 12.92 -7.40 -0.44
CA LEU A 91 13.22 -8.21 0.75
C LEU A 91 14.10 -9.42 0.41
N ASP A 92 13.78 -10.15 -0.67
CA ASP A 92 14.54 -11.32 -1.12
C ASP A 92 15.98 -10.99 -1.54
N SER A 93 16.24 -9.73 -1.92
CA SER A 93 17.61 -9.25 -2.19
C SER A 93 18.45 -9.02 -0.93
N GLY A 94 17.84 -9.10 0.25
CA GLY A 94 18.47 -8.82 1.55
C GLY A 94 18.36 -7.36 2.00
N PHE A 95 17.59 -6.50 1.29
CA PHE A 95 17.34 -5.14 1.74
C PHE A 95 16.38 -5.14 2.93
N ASP A 96 16.74 -4.42 3.99
CA ASP A 96 15.97 -4.43 5.24
C ASP A 96 14.87 -3.37 5.25
N LEU A 97 13.62 -3.83 5.15
CA LEU A 97 12.41 -3.01 5.34
C LEU A 97 11.80 -3.17 6.74
N LYS A 98 12.44 -3.88 7.67
CA LYS A 98 11.93 -4.02 9.05
C LYS A 98 11.83 -2.65 9.72
N GLY A 99 10.83 -2.51 10.60
CA GLY A 99 10.52 -1.28 11.30
C GLY A 99 9.80 -0.24 10.46
N ARG A 100 9.27 -0.60 9.28
CA ARG A 100 8.59 0.31 8.35
C ARG A 100 7.23 -0.25 7.95
N PHE A 101 6.28 0.65 7.74
CA PHE A 101 4.97 0.32 7.18
C PHE A 101 4.85 0.89 5.78
N GLU A 102 4.42 0.07 4.82
CA GLU A 102 4.29 0.47 3.41
C GLU A 102 2.87 0.16 2.92
N ASP A 103 2.13 1.18 2.49
CA ASP A 103 0.83 0.97 1.83
C ASP A 103 1.04 0.58 0.37
N THR A 104 0.58 -0.60 0.00
CA THR A 104 0.80 -1.17 -1.34
C THR A 104 -0.49 -1.31 -2.14
N GLY A 105 -1.64 -1.37 -1.48
CA GLY A 105 -2.92 -1.61 -2.15
C GLY A 105 -4.15 -1.32 -1.32
N LEU A 106 -5.29 -1.64 -1.91
CA LEU A 106 -6.60 -1.72 -1.29
C LEU A 106 -7.18 -3.12 -1.50
N VAL A 107 -7.96 -3.60 -0.54
CA VAL A 107 -8.69 -4.86 -0.66
C VAL A 107 -10.17 -4.63 -0.39
N LEU A 108 -10.99 -4.91 -1.40
CA LEU A 108 -12.44 -4.75 -1.36
C LEU A 108 -13.11 -6.11 -1.24
N ARG A 109 -13.78 -6.34 -0.09
CA ARG A 109 -14.52 -7.58 0.23
C ARG A 109 -16.02 -7.42 0.11
N SER A 110 -16.52 -6.22 0.39
CA SER A 110 -17.91 -5.84 0.24
C SER A 110 -18.01 -4.32 0.16
N VAL A 111 -19.14 -3.81 -0.34
CA VAL A 111 -19.42 -2.37 -0.36
C VAL A 111 -19.83 -1.80 1.01
N ASN A 112 -20.12 -2.67 1.98
CA ASN A 112 -20.50 -2.30 3.33
C ASN A 112 -19.39 -2.69 4.31
N ASP A 113 -18.69 -1.70 4.82
CA ASP A 113 -17.65 -1.80 5.84
C ASP A 113 -18.29 -1.68 7.22
N SER A 114 -18.40 -2.81 7.91
CA SER A 114 -19.03 -2.87 9.24
C SER A 114 -18.16 -2.23 10.32
N LEU A 115 -16.83 -2.21 10.12
CA LEU A 115 -15.87 -1.66 11.09
C LEU A 115 -15.75 -0.14 10.94
N ASN A 116 -15.75 0.36 9.70
CA ASN A 116 -15.69 1.78 9.41
C ASN A 116 -16.64 2.18 8.26
N PRO A 117 -17.90 2.50 8.58
CA PRO A 117 -18.90 2.88 7.59
C PRO A 117 -18.55 4.11 6.74
N LYS A 118 -17.56 4.91 7.15
CA LYS A 118 -17.04 6.03 6.34
C LYS A 118 -16.45 5.57 5.01
N ASN A 119 -15.99 4.33 4.94
CA ASN A 119 -15.43 3.73 3.73
C ASN A 119 -16.49 3.34 2.70
N ASN A 120 -17.77 3.22 3.08
CA ASN A 120 -18.83 2.68 2.22
C ASN A 120 -18.99 3.42 0.90
N SER A 121 -18.87 4.75 0.91
CA SER A 121 -18.97 5.55 -0.32
C SER A 121 -17.81 5.26 -1.28
N ILE A 122 -16.59 5.10 -0.75
CA ILE A 122 -15.41 4.75 -1.56
C ILE A 122 -15.54 3.31 -2.06
N ALA A 123 -15.91 2.38 -1.18
CA ALA A 123 -16.10 0.97 -1.51
C ALA A 123 -17.15 0.79 -2.62
N SER A 124 -18.29 1.48 -2.53
CA SER A 124 -19.34 1.46 -3.54
C SER A 124 -18.88 2.07 -4.86
N TYR A 125 -18.09 3.14 -4.80
CA TYR A 125 -17.53 3.79 -5.99
C TYR A 125 -16.55 2.86 -6.73
N ILE A 126 -15.59 2.27 -6.00
CA ILE A 126 -14.64 1.31 -6.57
C ILE A 126 -15.38 0.10 -7.14
N ALA A 127 -16.37 -0.45 -6.42
CA ALA A 127 -17.17 -1.57 -6.90
C ALA A 127 -17.87 -1.27 -8.23
N LYS A 128 -18.41 -0.06 -8.39
CA LYS A 128 -19.03 0.38 -9.64
C LYS A 128 -18.00 0.46 -10.77
N LEU A 129 -16.82 1.03 -10.53
CA LEU A 129 -15.76 1.11 -11.54
C LEU A 129 -15.26 -0.29 -11.94
N ALA A 130 -15.00 -1.16 -10.96
CA ALA A 130 -14.57 -2.53 -11.19
C ALA A 130 -15.59 -3.33 -12.01
N SER A 131 -16.89 -3.19 -11.73
CA SER A 131 -17.96 -3.84 -12.49
C SER A 131 -18.02 -3.39 -13.95
N LEU A 132 -17.77 -2.10 -14.24
CA LEU A 132 -17.68 -1.61 -15.62
C LEU A 132 -16.53 -2.27 -16.40
N TRP A 133 -15.53 -2.79 -15.70
CA TRP A 133 -14.36 -3.46 -16.27
C TRP A 133 -14.47 -4.98 -16.21
N GLY A 134 -15.65 -5.51 -15.84
CA GLY A 134 -15.93 -6.94 -15.81
C GLY A 134 -15.43 -7.67 -14.57
N TYR A 135 -15.05 -6.96 -13.51
CA TYR A 135 -14.65 -7.58 -12.24
C TYR A 135 -15.85 -7.76 -11.31
N GLU A 136 -15.94 -8.95 -10.71
CA GLU A 136 -16.91 -9.32 -9.68
C GLU A 136 -16.15 -9.75 -8.43
N PHE A 137 -16.65 -9.46 -7.23
CA PHE A 137 -15.95 -9.81 -5.98
C PHE A 137 -16.93 -10.15 -4.86
N ASP A 138 -16.44 -10.90 -3.88
CA ASP A 138 -17.13 -11.18 -2.63
C ASP A 138 -16.12 -11.39 -1.49
N GLY A 139 -16.58 -11.84 -0.33
CA GLY A 139 -15.70 -12.09 0.83
C GLY A 139 -14.74 -13.29 0.65
N ASP A 140 -15.05 -14.22 -0.25
CA ASP A 140 -14.23 -15.39 -0.55
C ASP A 140 -13.22 -15.13 -1.67
N TYR A 141 -13.54 -14.21 -2.58
CA TYR A 141 -12.69 -13.73 -3.67
C TYR A 141 -12.65 -12.19 -3.68
N PRO A 142 -12.03 -11.58 -2.65
CA PRO A 142 -11.89 -10.14 -2.60
C PRO A 142 -11.15 -9.60 -3.80
N LEU A 143 -11.49 -8.37 -4.18
CA LEU A 143 -10.80 -7.61 -5.21
C LEU A 143 -9.62 -6.87 -4.58
N VAL A 144 -8.41 -7.11 -5.10
CA VAL A 144 -7.21 -6.35 -4.75
C VAL A 144 -6.98 -5.29 -5.81
N LEU A 145 -6.61 -4.09 -5.39
CA LEU A 145 -6.25 -2.97 -6.25
C LEU A 145 -4.89 -2.43 -5.80
N GLU A 146 -3.89 -2.41 -6.68
CA GLU A 146 -2.59 -1.83 -6.37
C GLU A 146 -2.64 -0.30 -6.39
N LEU A 147 -2.05 0.37 -5.40
CA LEU A 147 -2.11 1.84 -5.31
C LEU A 147 -1.36 2.55 -6.43
N SER A 148 -0.38 1.89 -7.04
CA SER A 148 0.38 2.36 -8.21
C SER A 148 -0.50 2.62 -9.43
N GLY A 149 -1.62 1.90 -9.57
CA GLY A 149 -2.58 2.06 -10.66
C GLY A 149 -3.79 2.92 -10.33
N LEU A 150 -3.79 3.63 -9.20
CA LEU A 150 -4.91 4.50 -8.79
C LEU A 150 -4.51 5.97 -8.88
N ASN A 151 -5.40 6.80 -9.44
CA ASN A 151 -5.29 8.26 -9.32
C ASN A 151 -6.14 8.73 -8.14
N LEU A 152 -5.64 9.73 -7.41
CA LEU A 152 -6.42 10.38 -6.35
C LEU A 152 -7.46 11.33 -6.96
N LYS A 153 -8.66 11.36 -6.39
CA LYS A 153 -9.70 12.32 -6.78
C LYS A 153 -10.42 12.92 -5.59
N ASN A 154 -11.06 14.07 -5.82
CA ASN A 154 -12.10 14.57 -4.93
C ASN A 154 -13.37 13.71 -5.08
N LEU A 155 -13.96 13.32 -3.95
CA LEU A 155 -15.21 12.56 -3.91
C LEU A 155 -16.08 13.08 -2.78
N ASP A 156 -17.38 13.23 -3.03
CA ASP A 156 -18.34 13.70 -2.03
C ASP A 156 -18.62 12.60 -0.99
N ASN A 157 -17.80 12.57 0.05
CA ASN A 157 -17.90 11.64 1.18
C ASN A 157 -17.20 12.23 2.42
N SER A 158 -17.18 11.47 3.52
CA SER A 158 -16.58 11.93 4.79
C SER A 158 -15.07 12.20 4.75
N TYR A 159 -14.36 11.69 3.73
CA TYR A 159 -12.95 11.96 3.48
C TYR A 159 -12.75 13.12 2.50
N GLY A 160 -13.73 13.45 1.67
CA GLY A 160 -13.57 14.35 0.52
C GLY A 160 -12.70 13.75 -0.59
N LEU A 161 -12.33 12.47 -0.48
CA LEU A 161 -11.33 11.80 -1.32
C LEU A 161 -11.85 10.45 -1.81
N GLY A 162 -11.35 10.01 -2.97
CA GLY A 162 -11.59 8.69 -3.53
C GLY A 162 -10.49 8.32 -4.53
N PHE A 163 -10.69 7.21 -5.22
CA PHE A 163 -9.72 6.68 -6.20
C PHE A 163 -10.40 6.47 -7.55
N ASP A 164 -9.80 6.96 -8.62
CA ASP A 164 -10.12 6.55 -9.98
C ASP A 164 -9.14 5.45 -10.44
N LEU A 165 -9.61 4.56 -11.31
CA LEU A 165 -8.79 3.51 -11.92
C LEU A 165 -8.03 4.09 -13.12
N MET A 166 -6.71 3.88 -13.18
CA MET A 166 -5.93 4.11 -14.39
C MET A 166 -6.15 2.97 -15.38
N ASN A 167 -6.12 3.23 -16.69
CA ASN A 167 -6.35 2.21 -17.74
C ASN A 167 -5.53 0.91 -17.58
N GLU A 168 -4.42 0.96 -16.85
CA GLU A 168 -3.48 -0.13 -16.62
C GLU A 168 -3.45 -0.57 -15.14
N VAL A 169 -4.49 -0.30 -14.35
CA VAL A 169 -4.52 -0.77 -12.96
C VAL A 169 -4.52 -2.29 -12.92
N ASP A 170 -3.55 -2.85 -12.21
CA ASP A 170 -3.56 -4.26 -11.84
C ASP A 170 -4.63 -4.47 -10.76
N MET A 171 -5.73 -5.09 -11.18
CA MET A 171 -6.82 -5.54 -10.32
C MET A 171 -7.01 -7.03 -10.48
N TYR A 172 -7.27 -7.73 -9.37
CA TYR A 172 -7.46 -9.17 -9.41
C TYR A 172 -8.28 -9.68 -8.23
N ASN A 173 -9.09 -10.71 -8.49
CA ASN A 173 -9.90 -11.40 -7.49
C ASN A 173 -9.18 -12.62 -6.95
N VAL A 174 -8.97 -12.66 -5.63
CA VAL A 174 -8.02 -13.64 -5.07
C VAL A 174 -8.43 -14.15 -3.70
N SER A 175 -8.61 -15.46 -3.63
CA SER A 175 -9.03 -16.13 -2.39
C SER A 175 -7.97 -16.16 -1.29
N GLY A 176 -6.71 -15.85 -1.63
CA GLY A 176 -5.61 -15.70 -0.66
C GLY A 176 -5.94 -14.68 0.43
N TYR A 177 -6.63 -13.59 0.09
CA TYR A 177 -7.00 -12.51 1.03
C TYR A 177 -8.39 -12.66 1.66
N SER A 178 -9.06 -13.82 1.46
CA SER A 178 -10.32 -14.14 2.13
C SER A 178 -10.13 -14.19 3.65
N TYR A 179 -11.17 -13.83 4.40
CA TYR A 179 -11.18 -13.89 5.87
C TYR A 179 -10.89 -15.29 6.41
N LYS A 180 -11.16 -16.36 5.63
CA LYS A 180 -10.81 -17.74 6.02
C LYS A 180 -9.31 -17.96 6.22
N ASN A 181 -8.46 -17.07 5.69
CA ASN A 181 -7.01 -17.08 5.84
C ASN A 181 -6.49 -16.09 6.88
N ASN A 182 -7.38 -15.41 7.62
CA ASN A 182 -6.97 -14.50 8.67
C ASN A 182 -6.11 -15.23 9.72
N ARG A 183 -4.99 -14.61 10.11
CA ARG A 183 -4.01 -15.11 11.08
C ARG A 183 -3.35 -16.43 10.66
N LYS A 184 -3.37 -16.77 9.37
CA LYS A 184 -2.59 -17.90 8.85
C LYS A 184 -1.19 -17.45 8.48
N MET A 185 -0.26 -18.41 8.46
CA MET A 185 1.11 -18.18 8.04
C MET A 185 1.26 -18.44 6.55
N PHE A 186 2.16 -17.72 5.90
CA PHE A 186 2.60 -17.95 4.52
C PHE A 186 4.12 -17.89 4.44
N SER A 187 4.74 -18.53 3.44
CA SER A 187 6.20 -18.60 3.30
C SER A 187 6.75 -17.72 2.16
N GLY A 188 5.88 -17.04 1.43
CA GLY A 188 6.24 -16.17 0.32
C GLY A 188 5.00 -15.72 -0.45
N LEU A 189 5.19 -14.89 -1.48
CA LEU A 189 4.12 -14.51 -2.38
C LEU A 189 4.30 -15.12 -3.78
N ASP A 190 3.20 -15.36 -4.49
CA ASP A 190 3.23 -15.75 -5.90
C ASP A 190 3.52 -14.53 -6.80
N GLU A 191 3.53 -14.76 -8.11
CA GLU A 191 3.77 -13.73 -9.12
C GLU A 191 2.74 -12.58 -9.14
N ARG A 192 1.63 -12.69 -8.41
CA ARG A 192 0.58 -11.68 -8.24
C ARG A 192 0.53 -11.15 -6.81
N ALA A 193 1.62 -11.29 -6.05
CA ALA A 193 1.69 -10.92 -4.65
C ALA A 193 0.69 -11.67 -3.75
N LEU A 194 0.34 -12.93 -4.07
CA LEU A 194 -0.58 -13.71 -3.23
C LEU A 194 0.17 -14.59 -2.25
N PRO A 195 -0.27 -14.66 -0.98
CA PRO A 195 0.30 -15.57 0.00
C PRO A 195 0.33 -17.03 -0.50
N VAL A 196 1.53 -17.62 -0.54
CA VAL A 196 1.80 -19.02 -0.87
C VAL A 196 2.07 -19.81 0.41
N ASP A 197 1.70 -21.09 0.39
CA ASP A 197 1.93 -22.02 1.51
C ASP A 197 1.17 -21.62 2.78
N ILE A 198 -0.11 -21.27 2.61
CA ILE A 198 -0.98 -20.84 3.69
C ILE A 198 -1.23 -22.01 4.66
N ARG A 199 -0.76 -21.90 5.90
CA ARG A 199 -0.89 -22.92 6.94
C ARG A 199 -1.49 -22.35 8.23
N ASP A 200 -2.24 -23.20 8.93
CA ASP A 200 -2.76 -22.84 10.26
C ASP A 200 -1.62 -22.65 11.26
N ILE A 201 -1.68 -21.57 12.03
CA ILE A 201 -0.77 -21.34 13.14
C ILE A 201 -1.34 -22.01 14.40
N SER A 202 -0.55 -22.85 15.07
CA SER A 202 -1.01 -23.45 16.33
C SER A 202 -1.19 -22.37 17.40
N GLN A 203 -2.22 -22.49 18.24
CA GLN A 203 -2.47 -21.57 19.37
C GLN A 203 -1.29 -21.49 20.35
N ASP A 204 -0.55 -22.58 20.48
CA ASP A 204 0.65 -22.67 21.30
C ASP A 204 1.84 -21.92 20.69
N LEU A 205 1.93 -21.85 19.35
CA LEU A 205 2.85 -20.93 18.68
C LEU A 205 2.44 -19.50 18.96
N LEU A 206 1.16 -19.14 18.70
CA LEU A 206 0.60 -17.79 18.88
C LEU A 206 0.88 -17.21 20.27
N SER A 207 0.73 -18.00 21.33
CA SER A 207 0.96 -17.58 22.72
C SER A 207 2.44 -17.43 23.09
N LYS A 208 3.34 -18.12 22.36
CA LYS A 208 4.80 -18.05 22.51
C LYS A 208 5.43 -16.96 21.64
N ILE A 209 4.66 -16.37 20.73
CA ILE A 209 5.07 -15.19 19.95
C ILE A 209 5.14 -13.98 20.89
N LYS A 210 6.29 -13.76 21.53
CA LYS A 210 6.65 -12.45 22.09
C LYS A 210 7.12 -11.55 20.94
N GLY A 211 6.18 -11.17 20.08
CA GLY A 211 6.49 -10.49 18.84
C GLY A 211 6.89 -11.46 17.71
N PRO A 212 6.45 -11.22 16.47
CA PRO A 212 6.62 -12.13 15.32
C PRO A 212 8.04 -12.23 14.76
N GLN A 213 9.04 -11.56 15.39
CA GLN A 213 10.44 -11.59 14.96
C GLN A 213 11.01 -12.99 14.68
N ASN A 214 10.66 -14.02 15.46
CA ASN A 214 11.24 -15.36 15.34
C ASN A 214 10.81 -16.14 14.08
N PHE A 215 9.76 -15.71 13.38
CA PHE A 215 9.31 -16.33 12.11
C PHE A 215 9.99 -15.71 10.89
N LEU A 216 10.41 -14.46 11.01
CA LEU A 216 10.97 -13.67 9.92
C LEU A 216 12.32 -14.22 9.46
N ASP A 217 13.12 -14.73 10.38
CA ASP A 217 14.43 -15.34 10.06
C ASP A 217 14.29 -16.65 9.26
N LYS A 218 13.06 -17.18 9.12
CA LYS A 218 12.73 -18.35 8.29
C LYS A 218 11.85 -17.99 7.09
N GLY A 219 11.64 -16.71 6.79
CA GLY A 219 10.78 -16.24 5.71
C GLY A 219 9.29 -16.49 5.93
N ILE A 220 8.88 -16.88 7.14
CA ILE A 220 7.48 -17.15 7.47
C ILE A 220 6.83 -15.87 7.98
N ARG A 221 5.68 -15.53 7.41
CA ARG A 221 4.94 -14.30 7.70
C ARG A 221 3.49 -14.57 7.99
N VAL A 222 2.84 -13.64 8.70
CA VAL A 222 1.43 -13.76 9.08
C VAL A 222 0.59 -12.91 8.13
N LEU A 223 -0.53 -13.45 7.68
CA LEU A 223 -1.54 -12.74 6.93
C LEU A 223 -2.66 -12.28 7.87
N PHE A 224 -2.91 -10.98 7.93
CA PHE A 224 -4.08 -10.44 8.61
C PHE A 224 -5.13 -10.00 7.59
N THR A 225 -6.36 -10.45 7.77
CA THR A 225 -7.49 -10.09 6.91
C THR A 225 -8.72 -9.81 7.78
N ARG A 226 -9.66 -9.05 7.24
CA ARG A 226 -10.96 -8.81 7.88
C ARG A 226 -12.11 -9.36 7.05
N LYS A 227 -13.30 -9.37 7.63
CA LYS A 227 -14.47 -10.07 7.06
C LYS A 227 -15.12 -9.33 5.89
N ASP A 228 -15.20 -8.00 5.96
CA ASP A 228 -15.97 -7.19 5.01
C ASP A 228 -15.33 -5.80 4.78
N GLY A 229 -15.93 -5.03 3.87
CA GLY A 229 -15.57 -3.65 3.57
C GLY A 229 -14.36 -3.47 2.68
N LEU A 230 -13.86 -2.23 2.64
CA LEU A 230 -12.64 -1.78 1.96
C LEU A 230 -11.49 -1.53 2.96
N SER A 231 -10.43 -2.33 2.89
CA SER A 231 -9.25 -2.18 3.75
C SER A 231 -8.03 -1.71 2.97
N ARG A 232 -7.04 -1.20 3.71
CA ARG A 232 -5.67 -1.03 3.23
C ARG A 232 -5.03 -2.39 2.97
N MET A 233 -4.03 -2.45 2.11
CA MET A 233 -3.04 -3.53 2.04
C MET A 233 -1.69 -2.95 2.42
N ILE A 234 -1.06 -3.52 3.44
CA ILE A 234 0.12 -2.98 4.09
C ILE A 234 1.16 -4.10 4.28
N LEU A 235 2.41 -3.81 3.93
CA LEU A 235 3.55 -4.54 4.50
C LEU A 235 3.88 -3.91 5.86
N GLY A 236 3.73 -4.68 6.93
CA GLY A 236 3.93 -4.20 8.31
C GLY A 236 5.40 -4.09 8.72
N ASP A 237 5.64 -3.50 9.89
CA ASP A 237 6.97 -3.27 10.47
C ASP A 237 7.75 -4.56 10.79
N ILE A 238 7.01 -5.64 11.00
CA ILE A 238 7.49 -7.00 11.18
C ILE A 238 7.41 -7.81 9.88
N LEU A 239 7.22 -7.15 8.73
CA LEU A 239 7.06 -7.76 7.42
C LEU A 239 5.83 -8.67 7.28
N ASP A 240 4.84 -8.57 8.17
CA ASP A 240 3.55 -9.22 7.96
C ASP A 240 2.78 -8.57 6.81
N LEU A 241 1.79 -9.28 6.28
CA LEU A 241 0.90 -8.73 5.27
C LEU A 241 -0.45 -8.48 5.92
N SER A 242 -0.80 -7.21 6.10
CA SER A 242 -2.04 -6.80 6.72
C SER A 242 -3.02 -6.22 5.70
N THR A 243 -4.24 -6.74 5.76
CA THR A 243 -5.41 -6.24 5.03
C THR A 243 -6.63 -6.13 5.94
N ASP A 244 -6.41 -5.90 7.23
CA ASP A 244 -7.44 -5.79 8.26
C ASP A 244 -7.67 -4.36 8.75
N GLY A 245 -6.79 -3.42 8.39
CA GLY A 245 -6.92 -2.00 8.72
C GLY A 245 -8.10 -1.31 8.02
N ASP A 246 -9.01 -0.74 8.82
CA ASP A 246 -10.21 -0.01 8.40
C ASP A 246 -9.97 1.48 8.17
N LYS A 247 -8.84 2.01 8.63
CA LYS A 247 -8.57 3.44 8.64
C LYS A 247 -7.75 3.87 7.43
N LEU A 248 -8.44 4.13 6.32
CA LEU A 248 -7.83 4.61 5.07
C LEU A 248 -7.09 5.95 5.20
N ALA A 249 -7.38 6.74 6.24
CA ALA A 249 -6.80 8.08 6.41
C ALA A 249 -5.73 8.18 7.50
N ASP A 250 -5.60 7.17 8.37
CA ASP A 250 -4.60 7.18 9.44
C ASP A 250 -3.21 6.88 8.86
N SER A 251 -2.15 7.19 9.60
CA SER A 251 -0.78 6.90 9.20
C SER A 251 0.00 6.38 10.39
N TYR A 252 0.88 5.41 10.16
CA TYR A 252 1.85 5.01 11.16
C TYR A 252 3.04 6.00 11.14
N PRO A 253 3.58 6.40 12.31
CA PRO A 253 4.74 7.30 12.38
C PRO A 253 5.99 6.77 11.68
N GLU A 254 6.13 5.44 11.65
CA GLU A 254 7.24 4.70 11.05
C GLU A 254 6.96 4.29 9.60
N SER A 255 5.80 4.66 9.04
CA SER A 255 5.53 4.44 7.62
C SER A 255 6.58 5.14 6.77
N GLN A 256 7.03 4.46 5.73
CA GLN A 256 7.84 5.07 4.68
C GLN A 256 7.20 4.76 3.33
N ILE A 257 7.69 5.40 2.28
CA ILE A 257 7.28 5.11 0.92
C ILE A 257 8.51 4.62 0.17
N VAL A 258 8.46 3.40 -0.32
CA VAL A 258 9.40 2.87 -1.32
C VAL A 258 8.96 3.29 -2.71
N LEU A 259 9.86 3.95 -3.43
CA LEU A 259 9.70 4.31 -4.83
C LEU A 259 10.42 3.28 -5.71
N VAL A 260 9.82 2.97 -6.85
CA VAL A 260 10.42 2.18 -7.92
C VAL A 260 10.41 2.99 -9.21
N ARG A 261 11.37 2.68 -10.07
CA ARG A 261 11.46 3.24 -11.42
C ARG A 261 11.21 2.16 -12.44
N ASP A 262 10.28 2.40 -13.34
CA ASP A 262 10.03 1.49 -14.45
C ASP A 262 11.22 1.54 -15.43
N LYS A 263 11.79 0.38 -15.75
CA LYS A 263 12.87 0.27 -16.75
C LYS A 263 12.25 0.50 -18.12
N THR A 264 12.58 1.64 -18.74
CA THR A 264 12.27 1.99 -20.13
C THR A 264 13.09 1.18 -21.11
#